data_AF-A0A1H8CSC0-F1
#
_entry.id   AF-A0A1H8CSC0-F1
#
_cell.length_a   1.000
_cell.length_b   1.000
_cell.length_c   1.000
_cell.angle_alpha   90.00
_cell.angle_beta   90.00
_cell.angle_gamma   90.00
#
_symmetry.space_group_name_H-M   'P 1'
#
loop_
_entity.id
_entity.type
_entity.pdbx_description
1 polymer ?
#
loop_
_entity_poly.entity_id
_entity_poly.type
_entity_poly.pdbx_seq_one_letter_code
_entity_poly.pdbx_strand_id
1 'polypeptide(L)'
;MKHKCKRYLTTKKLLTAALLLMAVTPMLAQGGATAISNAANDIKDYWDPIKLILKAVGGLVGFIGGLRVYNKWTNGDQDVNKEILGYGGAMIFLIVVPEFVTSFFA
;
A
#
# COMPACT_ATOMS: atom_id res chain seq x y z
N MET A 1 62.19 22.93 -15.67
CA MET A 1 61.52 21.64 -15.40
C MET A 1 60.22 21.70 -14.55
N LYS A 2 59.96 22.74 -13.74
CA LYS A 2 58.81 22.78 -12.80
C LYS A 2 57.41 22.90 -13.44
N HIS A 3 57.29 23.44 -14.67
CA HIS A 3 55.99 23.65 -15.33
C HIS A 3 55.30 22.36 -15.83
N LYS A 4 56.05 21.33 -16.23
CA LYS A 4 55.46 20.06 -16.73
C LYS A 4 54.83 19.24 -15.59
N CYS A 5 55.44 19.25 -14.40
CA CYS A 5 54.93 18.56 -13.21
C CYS A 5 53.60 19.18 -12.71
N LYS A 6 53.49 20.51 -12.75
CA LYS A 6 52.25 21.23 -12.37
C LYS A 6 51.09 20.91 -13.33
N ARG A 7 51.34 20.82 -14.64
CA ARG A 7 50.33 20.40 -15.64
C ARG A 7 49.86 18.96 -15.41
N TYR A 8 50.76 18.03 -15.12
CA TYR A 8 50.42 16.63 -14.85
C TYR A 8 49.55 16.47 -13.59
N LEU A 9 49.85 17.24 -12.53
CA LEU A 9 49.05 17.26 -11.30
C LEU A 9 47.63 17.82 -11.54
N THR A 10 47.50 18.87 -12.36
CA THR A 10 46.20 19.43 -12.74
C THR A 10 45.40 18.45 -13.61
N THR A 11 46.04 17.77 -14.57
CA THR A 11 45.38 16.76 -15.41
C THR A 11 44.90 15.55 -14.60
N LYS A 12 45.67 15.08 -13.59
CA LYS A 12 45.22 14.01 -12.69
C LYS A 12 43.99 14.41 -11.86
N LYS A 13 44.00 15.63 -11.29
CA LYS A 13 42.83 16.15 -10.56
C LYS A 13 41.59 16.27 -11.45
N LEU A 14 41.78 16.66 -12.71
CA LEU A 14 40.69 16.77 -13.69
C LEU A 14 40.10 15.40 -14.05
N LEU A 15 40.95 14.38 -14.20
CA LEU A 15 40.53 13.00 -14.45
C LEU A 15 39.78 12.38 -13.27
N THR A 16 40.23 12.63 -12.02
CA THR A 16 39.52 12.17 -10.82
C THR A 16 38.16 12.87 -10.68
N ALA A 17 38.07 14.16 -10.98
CA ALA A 17 36.80 14.89 -11.00
C ALA A 17 35.84 14.37 -12.09
N ALA A 18 36.34 14.05 -13.29
CA ALA A 18 35.56 13.44 -14.36
C ALA A 18 35.04 12.04 -13.99
N LEU A 19 35.85 11.22 -13.32
CA LEU A 19 35.44 9.90 -12.83
C LEU A 19 34.33 10.01 -11.77
N LEU A 20 34.42 10.98 -10.86
CA LEU A 20 33.39 11.25 -9.87
C LEU A 20 32.08 11.73 -10.51
N LEU A 21 32.15 12.56 -11.56
CA LEU A 21 30.96 13.01 -12.31
C LEU A 21 30.26 11.86 -13.04
N MET A 22 31.03 10.89 -13.57
CA MET A 22 30.47 9.69 -14.21
C MET A 22 29.88 8.68 -13.21
N ALA A 23 30.19 8.79 -11.92
CA ALA A 23 29.61 7.94 -10.88
C ALA A 23 28.23 8.43 -10.39
N VAL A 24 27.86 9.68 -10.68
CA VAL A 24 26.57 10.28 -10.27
C VAL A 24 25.47 10.07 -11.32
N THR A 25 25.83 9.81 -12.58
CA THR A 25 24.87 9.56 -13.67
C THR A 25 23.93 8.36 -13.46
N PRO A 26 24.32 7.21 -12.86
CA PRO A 26 23.36 6.12 -12.61
C PRO A 26 22.30 6.46 -11.55
N MET A 27 22.58 7.39 -10.63
CA MET A 27 21.63 7.82 -9.60
C MET A 27 20.48 8.64 -10.20
N LEU A 28 20.72 9.36 -11.30
CA LEU A 28 19.70 10.14 -12.03
C LEU A 28 18.82 9.26 -12.93
N ALA A 29 19.31 8.08 -13.35
CA ALA A 29 18.57 7.13 -14.18
C ALA A 29 17.72 6.12 -13.39
N GLN A 30 17.89 6.06 -12.06
CA GLN A 30 17.09 5.22 -11.17
C GLN A 30 15.63 5.70 -11.04
N GLY A 31 15.29 6.91 -11.48
CA GLY A 31 13.99 7.53 -11.20
C GLY A 31 12.76 6.68 -11.53
N GLY A 32 12.71 6.01 -12.69
CA GLY A 32 11.49 5.32 -13.14
C GLY A 32 11.12 4.07 -12.33
N ALA A 33 12.01 3.07 -12.28
CA ALA A 33 11.76 1.82 -11.57
C ALA A 33 11.76 2.01 -10.05
N THR A 34 12.60 2.91 -9.54
CA THR A 34 12.68 3.19 -8.09
C THR A 34 11.51 4.04 -7.62
N ALA A 35 10.98 4.98 -8.42
CA ALA A 35 9.77 5.71 -8.07
C ALA A 35 8.53 4.82 -8.03
N ILE A 36 8.38 3.89 -8.99
CA ILE A 36 7.26 2.93 -8.98
C ILE A 36 7.36 1.99 -7.78
N SER A 37 8.56 1.49 -7.47
CA SER A 37 8.78 0.65 -6.28
C SER A 37 8.49 1.41 -4.98
N ASN A 38 8.89 2.68 -4.88
CA ASN A 38 8.62 3.51 -3.71
C ASN A 38 7.12 3.78 -3.56
N ALA A 39 6.42 4.14 -4.64
CA ALA A 39 4.98 4.36 -4.61
C ALA A 39 4.20 3.09 -4.21
N ALA A 40 4.65 1.91 -4.64
CA ALA A 40 4.04 0.65 -4.22
C ALA A 40 4.24 0.37 -2.72
N ASN A 41 5.42 0.67 -2.18
CA ASN A 41 5.70 0.55 -0.75
C ASN A 41 4.88 1.55 0.07
N ASP A 42 4.76 2.80 -0.39
CA ASP A 42 3.92 3.80 0.26
C ASP A 42 2.46 3.33 0.35
N ILE A 43 1.91 2.75 -0.73
CA ILE A 43 0.55 2.19 -0.73
C ILE A 43 0.43 1.03 0.28
N LYS A 44 1.46 0.18 0.39
CA LYS A 44 1.48 -0.95 1.34
C LYS A 44 1.50 -0.46 2.80
N ASP A 45 2.24 0.59 3.09
CA ASP A 45 2.32 1.18 4.43
C ASP A 45 0.98 1.77 4.90
N TYR A 46 0.18 2.32 3.97
CA TYR A 46 -1.18 2.80 4.27
C TYR A 46 -2.23 1.69 4.29
N TRP A 47 -1.93 0.49 3.81
CA TRP A 47 -2.91 -0.58 3.68
C TRP A 47 -3.41 -1.10 5.03
N ASP A 48 -2.50 -1.36 5.97
CA ASP A 48 -2.85 -1.84 7.31
C ASP A 48 -3.76 -0.88 8.10
N PRO A 49 -3.49 0.45 8.16
CA PRO A 49 -4.42 1.37 8.82
C PRO A 49 -5.77 1.46 8.09
N ILE A 50 -5.81 1.40 6.76
CA ILE A 50 -7.07 1.34 5.99
C ILE A 50 -7.86 0.08 6.34
N LYS A 51 -7.19 -1.07 6.45
CA LYS A 51 -7.81 -2.35 6.82
C LYS A 51 -8.44 -2.30 8.22
N LEU A 52 -7.78 -1.63 9.18
CA LEU A 52 -8.34 -1.42 10.51
C LEU A 52 -9.63 -0.60 10.48
N ILE A 53 -9.64 0.49 9.71
CA ILE A 53 -10.85 1.33 9.52
C ILE A 53 -11.96 0.51 8.85
N LEU A 54 -11.65 -0.27 7.82
CA LEU A 54 -12.63 -1.11 7.13
C LEU A 54 -13.24 -2.15 8.07
N LYS A 55 -12.43 -2.79 8.92
CA LYS A 55 -12.92 -3.75 9.93
C LYS A 55 -13.80 -3.05 10.98
N ALA A 56 -13.46 -1.84 11.40
CA ALA A 56 -14.28 -1.05 12.32
C ALA A 56 -15.63 -0.68 11.70
N VAL A 57 -15.66 -0.22 10.45
CA VAL A 57 -16.91 0.08 9.71
C VAL A 57 -17.73 -1.19 9.49
N GLY A 58 -17.07 -2.30 9.11
CA GLY A 58 -17.72 -3.60 8.96
C GLY A 58 -18.39 -4.07 10.25
N GLY A 59 -17.73 -3.89 11.40
CA GLY A 59 -18.31 -4.17 12.72
C GLY A 59 -19.54 -3.31 13.02
N LEU A 60 -19.51 -2.01 12.66
CA LEU A 60 -20.59 -1.08 12.92
C LEU A 60 -21.82 -1.35 12.02
N VAL A 61 -21.61 -1.56 10.73
CA VAL A 61 -22.68 -1.96 9.79
C VAL A 61 -23.24 -3.33 10.18
N GLY A 62 -22.37 -4.22 10.65
CA GLY A 62 -22.75 -5.49 11.23
C GLY A 62 -23.71 -5.34 12.38
N PHE A 63 -23.32 -4.60 13.41
CA PHE A 63 -24.17 -4.36 14.56
C PHE A 63 -25.57 -3.84 14.15
N ILE A 64 -25.64 -2.85 13.26
CA ILE A 64 -26.91 -2.28 12.79
C ILE A 64 -27.77 -3.31 12.05
N GLY A 65 -27.18 -4.08 11.12
CA GLY A 65 -27.93 -5.11 10.38
C GLY A 65 -28.39 -6.26 11.26
N GLY A 66 -27.58 -6.64 12.26
CA GLY A 66 -27.95 -7.65 13.26
C GLY A 66 -29.14 -7.20 14.11
N LEU A 67 -29.17 -5.93 14.53
CA LEU A 67 -30.33 -5.36 15.23
C LEU A 67 -31.60 -5.39 14.36
N ARG A 68 -31.51 -5.07 13.07
CA ARG A 68 -32.65 -5.16 12.14
C ARG A 68 -33.20 -6.58 12.05
N VAL A 69 -32.31 -7.55 11.87
CA VAL A 69 -32.66 -8.97 11.77
C VAL A 69 -33.29 -9.47 13.06
N TYR A 70 -32.72 -9.10 14.22
CA TYR A 70 -33.29 -9.43 15.53
C TYR A 70 -34.70 -8.85 15.70
N ASN A 71 -34.90 -7.58 15.32
CA ASN A 71 -36.20 -6.93 15.38
C ASN A 71 -37.25 -7.65 14.51
N LYS A 72 -36.89 -8.12 13.31
CA LYS A 72 -37.83 -8.90 12.49
C LYS A 72 -38.10 -10.29 13.05
N TRP A 73 -37.08 -10.92 13.64
CA TRP A 73 -37.21 -12.24 14.27
C TRP A 73 -38.16 -12.20 15.47
N THR A 74 -38.04 -11.19 16.34
CA THR A 74 -38.96 -11.03 17.47
C THR A 74 -40.40 -10.67 17.05
N ASN A 75 -40.60 -10.12 15.86
CA ASN A 75 -41.92 -9.78 15.32
C ASN A 75 -42.58 -10.94 14.56
N GLY A 76 -41.92 -12.09 14.40
CA GLY A 76 -42.47 -13.25 13.69
C GLY A 76 -42.61 -13.06 12.18
N ASP A 77 -41.82 -12.18 11.57
CA ASP A 77 -41.80 -11.93 10.11
C ASP A 77 -41.38 -13.22 9.37
N GLN A 78 -42.16 -13.64 8.36
CA GLN A 78 -41.88 -14.85 7.59
C GLN A 78 -40.62 -14.73 6.70
N ASP A 79 -40.17 -13.51 6.40
CA ASP A 79 -38.98 -13.27 5.56
C ASP A 79 -37.66 -13.22 6.37
N VAL A 80 -37.71 -13.43 7.69
CA VAL A 80 -36.53 -13.45 8.57
C VAL A 80 -35.46 -14.44 8.12
N ASN A 81 -35.83 -15.64 7.72
CA ASN A 81 -34.86 -16.64 7.28
C ASN A 81 -34.10 -16.18 6.02
N LYS A 82 -34.77 -15.50 5.08
CA LYS A 82 -34.12 -14.94 3.89
C LYS A 82 -33.22 -13.77 4.24
N GLU A 83 -33.69 -12.87 5.12
CA GLU A 83 -32.87 -11.74 5.58
C GLU A 83 -31.64 -12.20 6.36
N ILE A 84 -31.75 -13.17 7.28
CA ILE A 84 -30.61 -13.73 8.04
C ILE A 84 -29.58 -14.32 7.07
N LEU A 85 -30.02 -15.11 6.09
CA LEU A 85 -29.10 -15.75 5.14
C LEU A 85 -28.40 -14.72 4.25
N GLY A 86 -29.15 -13.75 3.71
CA GLY A 86 -28.58 -12.68 2.87
C GLY A 86 -27.64 -11.77 3.65
N TYR A 87 -28.04 -11.37 4.86
CA TYR A 87 -27.24 -10.54 5.75
C TYR A 87 -26.00 -11.30 6.26
N GLY A 88 -26.15 -12.55 6.69
CA GLY A 88 -25.03 -13.39 7.14
C GLY A 88 -23.98 -13.58 6.05
N GLY A 89 -24.40 -13.80 4.80
CA GLY A 89 -23.50 -13.85 3.64
C GLY A 89 -22.77 -12.52 3.41
N ALA A 90 -23.47 -11.39 3.50
CA ALA A 90 -22.88 -10.06 3.35
C ALA A 90 -21.85 -9.76 4.46
N MET A 91 -22.08 -10.23 5.68
CA MET A 91 -21.15 -10.04 6.81
C MET A 91 -19.87 -10.84 6.65
N ILE A 92 -19.96 -12.08 6.18
CA ILE A 92 -18.78 -12.89 5.86
C ILE A 92 -17.98 -12.20 4.75
N PHE A 93 -18.66 -11.73 3.70
CA PHE A 93 -18.02 -11.02 2.60
C PHE A 93 -17.26 -9.76 3.09
N LEU A 94 -17.88 -8.93 3.94
CA LEU A 94 -17.23 -7.74 4.49
C LEU A 94 -15.96 -8.04 5.29
N ILE A 95 -15.87 -9.19 5.95
CA ILE A 95 -14.69 -9.61 6.71
C ILE A 95 -13.61 -10.18 5.77
N VAL A 96 -14.01 -10.93 4.75
CA VAL A 96 -13.08 -11.63 3.84
C VAL A 96 -12.45 -10.70 2.81
N VAL A 97 -13.18 -9.69 2.32
CA VAL A 97 -12.68 -8.73 1.31
C VAL A 97 -11.35 -8.07 1.72
N PRO A 98 -11.19 -7.50 2.92
CA PRO A 98 -9.91 -6.91 3.32
C PRO A 98 -8.75 -7.91 3.28
N GLU A 99 -8.96 -9.16 3.66
CA GLU A 99 -7.92 -10.20 3.62
C GLU A 99 -7.59 -10.61 2.18
N PHE A 100 -8.60 -10.75 1.33
CA PHE A 100 -8.42 -11.04 -0.08
C PHE A 100 -7.64 -9.92 -0.80
N VAL A 101 -8.00 -8.65 -0.56
CA VAL A 101 -7.29 -7.52 -1.17
C VAL A 101 -5.86 -7.40 -0.62
N THR A 102 -5.64 -7.70 0.66
CA THR A 102 -4.29 -7.78 1.25
C THR A 102 -3.40 -8.76 0.47
N SER A 103 -3.95 -9.87 -0.04
CA SER A 103 -3.18 -10.88 -0.77
C SER A 103 -2.60 -10.40 -2.12
N PHE A 104 -3.15 -9.33 -2.71
CA PHE A 104 -2.56 -8.71 -3.91
C PHE A 104 -1.38 -7.80 -3.61
N PHE A 105 -1.28 -7.33 -2.35
CA PHE A 105 -0.20 -6.47 -1.88
C PHE A 105 0.87 -7.24 -1.11
N ALA A 106 0.63 -8.52 -0.78
CA ALA A 106 1.58 -9.42 -0.14
C ALA A 106 2.80 -9.67 -1.04
#